data_AF-A0AA35K8K1-F1
#
_entry.id   AF-A0AA35K8K1-F1
#
_cell.length_a   1.000
_cell.length_b   1.000
_cell.length_c   1.000
_cell.angle_alpha   90.00
_cell.angle_beta   90.00
_cell.angle_gamma   90.00
#
_symmetry.space_group_name_H-M   'P 1'
#
loop_
_entity.id
_entity.type
_entity.pdbx_description
1 polymer ?
#
loop_
_entity_poly.entity_id
_entity_poly.type
_entity_poly.pdbx_seq_one_letter_code
_entity_poly.pdbx_strand_id
1 'polypeptide(L)'
;MAPVKIKYVVSFTFQDPKSPVENLLLEEGVRPWLSSPQDRSRQLKAELQLDHASRIGYIDVGNCGSAFLQIDVGRSSWPLDQSYLTLLPTTALMMPADAKLDKNRSAVRMFKEGDFLASALNEKWDRVRLTCSQPFNKRTQFGLSFIRIRTPQDVDDSKPGPVSGPSQAPSESSSSPWLSNAAFCRTFFPEAPSSTEQEAALKSRLQQLDPASSPGTCMSRPARMVLQGACARKRAFPWCLASPLLLQRAQRTGRASRKLRSQLCCTPPLRRGCLQPQVGLTMGKRHKRK
;
A
#
# COMPACT_ATOMS: atom_id res chain seq x y z
N MET A 1 -2.35 17.62 -12.04
CA MET A 1 -3.04 16.98 -10.89
C MET A 1 -4.41 17.60 -10.76
N ALA A 2 -5.48 16.82 -10.92
CA ALA A 2 -6.85 17.33 -10.84
C ALA A 2 -7.48 16.98 -9.48
N PRO A 3 -8.24 17.90 -8.85
CA PRO A 3 -8.99 17.58 -7.62
C PRO A 3 -10.10 16.57 -7.92
N VAL A 4 -10.24 15.56 -7.06
CA VAL A 4 -11.30 14.56 -7.12
C VAL A 4 -12.40 14.97 -6.16
N LYS A 5 -13.59 15.22 -6.69
CA LYS A 5 -14.76 15.65 -5.90
C LYS A 5 -15.40 14.46 -5.19
N ILE A 6 -15.79 14.68 -3.95
CA ILE A 6 -16.56 13.73 -3.14
C ILE A 6 -18.04 14.09 -3.36
N LYS A 7 -18.85 13.10 -3.77
CA LYS A 7 -20.23 13.31 -4.17
C LYS A 7 -21.18 13.32 -2.97
N TYR A 8 -21.11 12.28 -2.13
CA TYR A 8 -21.92 12.15 -0.94
C TYR A 8 -21.31 11.16 0.05
N VAL A 9 -21.83 11.17 1.27
CA VAL A 9 -21.46 10.25 2.35
C VAL A 9 -22.35 9.01 2.27
N VAL A 10 -21.73 7.84 2.25
CA VAL A 10 -22.44 6.56 2.16
C VAL A 10 -22.83 6.07 3.54
N SER A 11 -21.86 6.01 4.45
CA SER A 11 -22.02 5.47 5.78
C SER A 11 -21.06 6.17 6.73
N PHE A 12 -21.43 6.23 8.01
CA PHE A 12 -20.60 6.80 9.06
C PHE A 12 -20.91 6.15 10.40
N THR A 13 -19.94 6.16 11.30
CA THR A 13 -20.14 5.79 12.70
C THR A 13 -20.58 7.00 13.53
N PHE A 14 -20.90 6.77 14.80
CA PHE A 14 -21.44 7.78 15.71
C PHE A 14 -20.61 9.10 15.71
N GLN A 15 -21.19 10.17 15.15
CA GLN A 15 -20.53 11.46 14.93
C GLN A 15 -21.23 12.60 15.69
N ASP A 16 -20.58 13.76 15.79
CA ASP A 16 -21.15 14.96 16.41
C ASP A 16 -22.22 15.59 15.48
N PRO A 17 -23.45 15.86 15.98
CA PRO A 17 -24.48 16.56 15.20
C PRO A 17 -24.06 17.95 14.69
N LYS A 18 -23.15 18.64 15.38
CA LYS A 18 -22.64 19.98 14.98
C LYS A 18 -21.46 19.91 14.02
N SER A 19 -20.75 18.79 14.03
CA SER A 19 -19.55 18.56 13.23
C SER A 19 -19.65 17.25 12.46
N PRO A 20 -20.63 17.14 11.55
CA PRO A 20 -20.93 15.90 10.86
C PRO A 20 -19.94 15.65 9.71
N VAL A 21 -19.86 14.42 9.20
CA VAL A 21 -18.94 14.01 8.13
C VAL A 21 -19.16 14.77 6.82
N GLU A 22 -20.36 15.26 6.60
CA GLU A 22 -20.75 16.08 5.46
C GLU A 22 -19.89 17.35 5.36
N ASN A 23 -19.31 17.82 6.47
CA ASN A 23 -18.36 18.92 6.44
C ASN A 23 -17.12 18.61 5.60
N LEU A 24 -16.73 17.34 5.43
CA LEU A 24 -15.61 16.96 4.57
C LEU A 24 -15.89 17.13 3.06
N LEU A 25 -17.16 17.22 2.67
CA LEU A 25 -17.57 17.47 1.28
C LEU A 25 -17.35 18.94 0.89
N LEU A 26 -17.29 19.84 1.88
CA LEU A 26 -17.18 21.27 1.66
C LEU A 26 -15.74 21.63 1.32
N GLU A 27 -15.53 22.21 0.14
CA GLU A 27 -14.21 22.74 -0.26
C GLU A 27 -13.90 24.08 0.45
N GLU A 28 -14.95 24.78 0.89
CA GLU A 28 -14.92 26.15 1.42
C GLU A 28 -15.34 26.19 2.90
N GLY A 29 -14.49 26.77 3.75
CA GLY A 29 -14.67 26.83 5.20
C GLY A 29 -14.11 25.60 5.93
N VAL A 30 -13.33 25.84 6.98
CA VAL A 30 -12.74 24.75 7.79
C VAL A 30 -13.75 24.34 8.86
N ARG A 31 -14.65 23.42 8.53
CA ARG A 31 -15.52 22.77 9.51
C ARG A 31 -15.07 21.33 9.70
N PRO A 32 -14.66 20.92 10.91
CA PRO A 32 -14.18 19.56 11.11
C PRO A 32 -15.34 18.56 11.11
N TRP A 33 -15.01 17.33 10.78
CA TRP A 33 -15.77 16.14 11.12
C TRP A 33 -15.25 15.58 12.44
N LEU A 34 -16.13 15.41 13.43
CA LEU A 34 -15.76 14.99 14.78
C LEU A 34 -16.57 13.79 15.25
N SER A 35 -15.94 12.97 16.08
CA SER A 35 -16.58 11.91 16.85
C SER A 35 -17.61 12.51 17.82
N SER A 36 -18.71 11.80 18.05
CA SER A 36 -19.68 12.22 19.07
C SER A 36 -19.04 12.25 20.47
N PRO A 37 -19.36 13.24 21.33
CA PRO A 37 -18.85 13.30 22.70
C PRO A 37 -19.20 12.07 23.55
N GLN A 38 -20.28 11.37 23.18
CA GLN A 38 -20.75 10.18 23.89
C GLN A 38 -20.08 8.90 23.38
N ASP A 39 -19.41 8.95 22.23
CA ASP A 39 -18.75 7.79 21.66
C ASP A 39 -17.51 7.40 22.48
N ARG A 40 -17.43 6.13 22.85
CA ARG A 40 -16.30 5.54 23.59
C ARG A 40 -15.52 4.52 22.75
N SER A 41 -15.90 4.31 21.49
CA SER A 41 -15.29 3.35 20.56
C SER A 41 -13.81 3.61 20.30
N ARG A 42 -13.37 4.87 20.44
CA ARG A 42 -12.02 5.35 20.06
C ARG A 42 -11.73 5.24 18.57
N GLN A 43 -12.75 4.97 17.76
CA GLN A 43 -12.61 4.79 16.33
C GLN A 43 -13.76 5.47 15.61
N LEU A 44 -13.43 6.37 14.69
CA LEU A 44 -14.37 7.10 13.88
C LEU A 44 -14.20 6.61 12.43
N LYS A 45 -15.26 6.10 11.82
CA LYS A 45 -15.27 5.61 10.45
C LYS A 45 -16.29 6.35 9.61
N ALA A 46 -15.93 6.59 8.36
CA ALA A 46 -16.86 7.04 7.34
C ALA A 46 -16.50 6.45 5.99
N GLU A 47 -17.51 6.30 5.15
CA GLU A 47 -17.40 5.86 3.78
C GLU A 47 -17.96 6.97 2.88
N LEU A 48 -17.16 7.33 1.89
CA LEU A 48 -17.39 8.45 1.00
C LEU A 48 -17.46 7.92 -0.43
N GLN A 49 -18.46 8.38 -1.18
CA GLN A 49 -18.57 8.13 -2.60
C GLN A 49 -17.93 9.30 -3.36
N LEU A 50 -16.96 9.01 -4.21
CA LEU A 50 -16.38 9.94 -5.17
C LEU A 50 -17.31 10.11 -6.36
N ASP A 51 -17.23 11.26 -7.04
CA ASP A 51 -18.10 11.54 -8.19
C ASP A 51 -17.86 10.59 -9.37
N HIS A 52 -16.58 10.26 -9.62
CA HIS A 52 -16.15 9.32 -10.65
C HIS A 52 -15.01 8.43 -10.17
N ALA A 53 -14.97 7.19 -10.67
CA ALA A 53 -13.88 6.25 -10.41
C ALA A 53 -12.56 6.80 -10.96
N SER A 54 -11.63 7.14 -10.08
CA SER A 54 -10.39 7.84 -10.42
C SER A 54 -9.18 7.17 -9.78
N ARG A 55 -8.01 7.32 -10.39
CA ARG A 55 -6.75 6.96 -9.75
C ARG A 55 -6.43 8.01 -8.68
N ILE A 56 -5.94 7.56 -7.54
CA ILE A 56 -5.59 8.44 -6.41
C ILE A 56 -4.06 8.53 -6.35
N GLY A 57 -3.51 9.71 -6.64
CA GLY A 57 -2.07 9.95 -6.59
C GLY A 57 -1.64 10.73 -5.35
N TYR A 58 -2.53 11.58 -4.83
CA TYR A 58 -2.21 12.46 -3.70
C TYR A 58 -3.42 12.64 -2.79
N ILE A 59 -3.16 12.64 -1.49
CA ILE A 59 -4.18 12.90 -0.47
C ILE A 59 -3.61 13.90 0.54
N ASP A 60 -4.27 15.04 0.72
CA ASP A 60 -3.99 15.94 1.84
C ASP A 60 -5.02 15.73 2.92
N VAL A 61 -4.55 15.65 4.17
CA VAL A 61 -5.40 15.46 5.34
C VAL A 61 -5.09 16.55 6.34
N GLY A 62 -6.11 17.33 6.69
CA GLY A 62 -6.09 18.18 7.87
C GLY A 62 -6.56 17.38 9.08
N ASN A 63 -5.72 17.20 10.09
CA ASN A 63 -6.09 16.51 11.30
C ASN A 63 -7.01 17.37 12.18
N CYS A 64 -7.80 16.74 13.05
CA CYS A 64 -8.47 17.37 14.18
C CYS A 64 -8.39 16.47 15.41
N GLY A 65 -7.17 16.23 15.92
CA GLY A 65 -6.95 15.45 17.14
C GLY A 65 -7.01 13.92 16.99
N SER A 66 -7.02 13.38 15.76
CA SER A 66 -6.87 11.93 15.53
C SER A 66 -5.40 11.52 15.68
N ALA A 67 -5.13 10.41 16.38
CA ALA A 67 -3.77 9.89 16.52
C ALA A 67 -3.33 9.09 15.29
N PHE A 68 -4.24 8.27 14.75
CA PHE A 68 -3.98 7.47 13.55
C PHE A 68 -5.08 7.65 12.53
N LEU A 69 -4.69 7.48 11.26
CA LEU A 69 -5.58 7.44 10.11
C LEU A 69 -5.22 6.25 9.22
N GLN A 70 -6.23 5.51 8.79
CA GLN A 70 -6.16 4.54 7.72
C GLN A 70 -7.16 4.92 6.62
N ILE A 71 -6.75 4.76 5.37
CA ILE A 71 -7.60 4.99 4.19
C ILE A 71 -7.67 3.71 3.39
N ASP A 72 -8.88 3.18 3.26
CA ASP A 72 -9.17 2.05 2.39
C ASP A 72 -9.99 2.53 1.19
N VAL A 73 -9.90 1.80 0.10
CA VAL A 73 -10.55 2.09 -1.18
C VAL A 73 -11.32 0.87 -1.67
N GLY A 74 -12.35 1.12 -2.46
CA GLY A 74 -13.18 0.09 -3.05
C GLY A 74 -13.91 0.62 -4.26
N ARG A 75 -14.75 -0.24 -4.84
CA ARG A 75 -15.65 0.15 -5.92
C ARG A 75 -17.11 0.02 -5.49
N SER A 76 -17.95 0.98 -5.86
CA SER A 76 -19.40 0.90 -5.60
C SER A 76 -20.06 -0.28 -6.32
N SER A 77 -19.46 -0.75 -7.41
CA SER A 77 -19.90 -1.92 -8.17
C SER A 77 -19.46 -3.26 -7.56
N TRP A 78 -18.66 -3.25 -6.48
CA TRP A 78 -18.25 -4.49 -5.84
C TRP A 78 -19.41 -5.13 -5.08
N PRO A 79 -19.50 -6.47 -5.07
CA PRO A 79 -20.46 -7.16 -4.24
C PRO A 79 -20.18 -6.94 -2.75
N LEU A 80 -21.22 -7.05 -1.92
CA LEU A 80 -21.18 -6.71 -0.49
C LEU A 80 -20.21 -7.57 0.34
N ASP A 81 -19.82 -8.74 -0.17
CA ASP A 81 -18.87 -9.66 0.43
C ASP A 81 -17.41 -9.28 0.17
N GLN A 82 -17.16 -8.44 -0.84
CA GLN A 82 -15.82 -7.99 -1.19
C GLN A 82 -15.31 -6.97 -0.17
N SER A 83 -14.16 -7.26 0.45
CA SER A 83 -13.52 -6.36 1.39
C SER A 83 -12.87 -5.16 0.69
N TYR A 84 -12.96 -4.00 1.32
CA TYR A 84 -12.16 -2.82 0.98
C TYR A 84 -10.66 -3.12 0.97
N LEU A 85 -9.94 -2.53 0.01
CA LEU A 85 -8.50 -2.63 -0.13
C LEU A 85 -7.81 -1.48 0.59
N THR A 86 -6.76 -1.72 1.36
CA THR A 86 -6.02 -0.64 2.02
C THR A 86 -5.17 0.13 1.02
N LEU A 87 -5.42 1.44 0.87
CA LEU A 87 -4.61 2.34 0.06
C LEU A 87 -3.49 2.95 0.91
N LEU A 88 -3.86 3.58 2.03
CA LEU A 88 -2.93 4.12 3.00
C LEU A 88 -3.00 3.26 4.28
N PRO A 89 -1.92 2.56 4.66
CA PRO A 89 -1.90 1.79 5.90
C PRO A 89 -2.09 2.71 7.11
N THR A 90 -2.43 2.13 8.27
CA THR A 90 -2.59 2.89 9.52
C THR A 90 -1.35 3.73 9.78
N THR A 91 -1.51 5.05 9.69
CA THR A 91 -0.42 6.01 9.74
C THR A 91 -0.67 7.02 10.86
N ALA A 92 0.38 7.34 11.64
CA ALA A 92 0.28 8.26 12.75
C ALA A 92 0.14 9.72 12.27
N LEU A 93 -0.91 10.42 12.70
CA LEU A 93 -1.09 11.86 12.49
C LEU A 93 -0.60 12.69 13.68
N MET A 94 -0.48 12.07 14.86
CA MET A 94 0.02 12.70 16.07
C MET A 94 1.01 11.78 16.78
N MET A 95 1.97 12.37 17.48
CA MET A 95 2.79 11.64 18.44
C MET A 95 1.96 11.28 19.68
N PRO A 96 2.22 10.13 20.35
CA PRO A 96 1.47 9.75 21.54
C PRO A 96 1.52 10.78 22.68
N ALA A 97 2.64 11.51 22.82
CA ALA A 97 2.77 12.59 23.81
C ALA A 97 1.84 13.76 23.50
N ASP A 98 1.80 14.19 22.24
CA ASP A 98 0.93 15.27 21.77
C ASP A 98 -0.54 14.90 21.87
N ALA A 99 -0.88 13.66 21.54
CA ALA A 99 -2.25 13.15 21.67
C ALA A 99 -2.75 13.18 23.13
N LYS A 100 -1.93 12.76 24.10
CA LYS A 100 -2.28 12.80 25.53
C LYS A 100 -2.52 14.22 26.04
N LEU A 101 -1.70 15.16 25.60
CA LEU A 101 -1.76 16.57 26.01
C LEU A 101 -2.66 17.42 25.12
N ASP A 102 -3.24 16.83 24.08
CA ASP A 102 -4.12 17.48 23.10
C ASP A 102 -3.47 18.69 22.40
N LYS A 103 -2.15 18.58 22.12
CA LYS A 103 -1.37 19.60 21.40
C LYS A 103 -1.31 19.27 19.91
N ASN A 104 -1.04 20.27 19.06
CA ASN A 104 -0.83 20.08 17.60
C ASN A 104 -1.98 19.36 16.87
N ARG A 105 -3.23 19.58 17.31
CA ARG A 105 -4.40 18.86 16.80
C ARG A 105 -4.70 19.10 15.33
N SER A 106 -4.34 20.27 14.81
CA SER A 106 -4.65 20.78 13.47
C SER A 106 -3.51 20.57 12.46
N ALA A 107 -2.60 19.63 12.73
CA ALA A 107 -1.52 19.32 11.80
C ALA A 107 -2.05 18.81 10.45
N VAL A 108 -1.43 19.26 9.36
CA VAL A 108 -1.75 18.81 8.01
C VAL A 108 -0.69 17.81 7.57
N ARG A 109 -1.12 16.68 7.00
CA ARG A 109 -0.23 15.66 6.42
C ARG A 109 -0.58 15.43 4.96
N MET A 110 0.44 15.44 4.11
CA MET A 110 0.33 15.16 2.68
C MET A 110 0.84 13.76 2.42
N PHE A 111 0.05 12.97 1.71
CA PHE A 111 0.41 11.62 1.27
C PHE A 111 0.58 11.62 -0.24
N LYS A 112 1.67 11.02 -0.70
CA LYS A 112 2.01 10.85 -2.11
C LYS A 112 1.93 9.37 -2.49
N GLU A 113 2.11 9.06 -3.76
CA GLU A 113 2.12 7.69 -4.26
C GLU A 113 3.08 6.76 -3.51
N GLY A 114 4.24 7.26 -3.07
CA GLY A 114 5.20 6.48 -2.28
C GLY A 114 4.73 6.08 -0.88
N ASP A 115 3.68 6.71 -0.34
CA ASP A 115 3.07 6.35 0.94
C ASP A 115 1.96 5.30 0.78
N PHE A 116 1.51 5.04 -0.45
CA PHE A 116 0.40 4.15 -0.74
C PHE A 116 0.88 2.73 -1.06
N LEU A 117 0.01 1.75 -0.80
CA LEU A 117 0.29 0.35 -1.14
C LEU A 117 0.17 0.11 -2.65
N ALA A 118 1.17 -0.57 -3.22
CA ALA A 118 1.26 -0.87 -4.65
C ALA A 118 0.02 -1.60 -5.22
N SER A 119 -0.63 -2.44 -4.40
CA SER A 119 -1.86 -3.15 -4.77
C SER A 119 -3.02 -2.22 -5.12
N ALA A 120 -3.04 -1.01 -4.55
CA ALA A 120 -4.15 -0.06 -4.72
C ALA A 120 -3.84 1.06 -5.73
N LEU A 121 -2.57 1.31 -6.07
CA LEU A 121 -2.14 2.48 -6.84
C LEU A 121 -2.60 2.50 -8.31
N ASN A 122 -2.56 1.34 -8.98
CA ASN A 122 -2.76 1.26 -10.43
C ASN A 122 -4.24 1.20 -10.85
N GLU A 123 -5.14 1.11 -9.87
CA GLU A 123 -6.57 0.96 -10.07
C GLU A 123 -7.35 2.26 -9.89
N LYS A 124 -8.58 2.27 -10.40
CA LYS A 124 -9.52 3.39 -10.23
C LYS A 124 -10.52 3.04 -9.14
N TRP A 125 -10.75 4.01 -8.25
CA TRP A 125 -11.60 3.86 -7.07
C TRP A 125 -12.66 4.94 -7.06
N ASP A 126 -13.87 4.59 -6.63
CA ASP A 126 -14.97 5.53 -6.41
C ASP A 126 -15.54 5.45 -4.99
N ARG A 127 -15.11 4.48 -4.17
CA ARG A 127 -15.40 4.39 -2.74
C ARG A 127 -14.13 4.59 -1.93
N VAL A 128 -14.22 5.46 -0.93
CA VAL A 128 -13.13 5.72 0.02
C VAL A 128 -13.65 5.57 1.44
N ARG A 129 -13.01 4.71 2.22
CA ARG A 129 -13.31 4.50 3.63
C ARG A 129 -12.21 5.10 4.50
N LEU A 130 -12.59 6.01 5.37
CA LEU A 130 -11.72 6.63 6.36
C LEU A 130 -11.90 5.92 7.70
N THR A 131 -10.79 5.60 8.35
CA THR A 131 -10.77 5.10 9.73
C THR A 131 -9.80 5.92 10.56
N CYS A 132 -10.35 6.80 11.40
CA CYS A 132 -9.59 7.59 12.36
C CYS A 132 -9.62 6.91 13.73
N SER A 133 -8.53 6.99 14.49
CA SER A 133 -8.52 6.51 15.87
C SER A 133 -7.73 7.40 16.81
N GLN A 134 -8.16 7.43 18.07
CA GLN A 134 -7.52 8.18 19.14
C GLN A 134 -7.50 7.34 20.43
N PRO A 135 -6.49 6.46 20.59
CA PRO A 135 -6.42 5.58 21.77
C PRO A 135 -5.83 6.28 23.00
N PHE A 136 -5.11 7.40 22.82
CA PHE A 136 -4.33 8.02 23.90
C PHE A 136 -5.13 9.04 24.71
N ASN A 137 -6.08 9.74 24.08
CA ASN A 137 -6.94 10.71 24.74
C ASN A 137 -8.40 10.25 24.77
N LYS A 138 -8.90 10.05 25.99
CA LYS A 138 -10.23 9.49 26.20
C LYS A 138 -11.36 10.53 26.32
N ARG A 139 -11.00 11.79 26.53
CA ARG A 139 -11.92 12.86 26.96
C ARG A 139 -12.25 13.83 25.84
N THR A 140 -11.36 13.98 24.87
CA THR A 140 -11.52 14.93 23.77
C THR A 140 -12.16 14.27 22.57
N GLN A 141 -13.01 15.02 21.86
CA GLN A 141 -13.48 14.62 20.54
C GLN A 141 -12.31 14.65 19.57
N PHE A 142 -12.36 13.79 18.55
CA PHE A 142 -11.33 13.71 17.53
C PHE A 142 -11.96 13.46 16.17
N GLY A 143 -11.20 13.75 15.12
CA GLY A 143 -11.60 13.46 13.75
C GLY A 143 -10.68 14.15 12.76
N LEU A 144 -11.24 14.68 11.69
CA LEU A 144 -10.50 15.33 10.61
C LEU A 144 -11.07 16.71 10.32
N SER A 145 -10.21 17.66 10.00
CA SER A 145 -10.59 19.00 9.58
C SER A 145 -10.99 19.03 8.11
N PHE A 146 -10.23 18.36 7.24
CA PHE A 146 -10.55 18.21 5.82
C PHE A 146 -9.81 17.00 5.22
N ILE A 147 -10.27 16.54 4.07
CA ILE A 147 -9.55 15.60 3.21
C ILE A 147 -9.65 16.07 1.76
N ARG A 148 -8.53 16.08 1.03
CA ARG A 148 -8.49 16.48 -0.38
C ARG A 148 -7.79 15.39 -1.18
N ILE A 149 -8.50 14.81 -2.13
CA ILE A 149 -8.02 13.73 -2.98
C ILE A 149 -7.70 14.33 -4.35
N ARG A 150 -6.57 13.95 -4.95
CA ARG A 150 -6.16 14.39 -6.28
C ARG A 150 -5.69 13.22 -7.12
N THR A 151 -5.92 13.34 -8.43
CA THR A 151 -5.40 12.41 -9.41
C THR A 151 -3.87 12.53 -9.52
N PRO A 152 -3.17 11.45 -9.88
CA PRO A 152 -1.76 11.51 -10.22
C PRO A 152 -1.54 12.50 -11.38
N GLN A 153 -0.30 12.95 -11.56
CA GLN A 153 0.05 13.71 -12.75
C GLN A 153 0.13 12.73 -13.91
N ASP A 154 -0.79 12.82 -14.86
CA ASP A 154 -0.70 12.03 -16.09
C ASP A 154 0.62 12.39 -16.78
N VAL A 155 1.56 11.44 -16.77
CA VAL A 155 2.64 11.42 -17.75
C VAL A 155 1.97 10.87 -18.99
N ASP A 156 1.67 11.73 -19.95
CA ASP A 156 1.02 11.35 -21.21
C ASP A 156 1.69 10.12 -21.84
N ASP A 157 1.03 8.96 -21.77
CA ASP A 157 1.15 7.87 -22.75
C ASP A 157 0.16 8.14 -23.92
N SER A 158 0.03 9.41 -24.31
CA SER A 158 -0.82 9.88 -25.40
C SER A 158 0.05 10.43 -26.52
N LYS A 159 0.63 9.56 -27.36
CA LYS A 159 1.02 9.98 -28.70
C LYS A 159 -0.15 9.72 -29.66
N PRO A 160 -0.86 10.76 -30.15
CA PRO A 160 -1.78 10.59 -31.26
C PRO A 160 -0.97 10.26 -32.52
N GLY A 161 -1.31 9.17 -33.20
CA GLY A 161 -0.70 8.81 -34.48
C GLY A 161 -1.16 9.75 -35.60
N PRO A 162 -0.26 10.19 -36.50
CA PRO A 162 -0.64 10.63 -37.83
C PRO A 162 -0.31 9.55 -38.86
N VAL A 163 -1.30 9.25 -39.69
CA VAL A 163 -1.19 8.43 -40.90
C VAL A 163 -0.37 9.18 -41.97
N SER A 164 0.60 8.45 -42.55
CA SER A 164 1.22 8.61 -43.88
C SER A 164 2.26 9.71 -44.16
N GLY A 165 3.52 9.28 -44.26
CA GLY A 165 4.62 9.93 -44.99
C GLY A 165 5.97 9.26 -44.68
N PRO A 166 6.68 8.64 -45.64
CA PRO A 166 7.78 7.71 -45.33
C PRO A 166 9.15 8.41 -45.30
N SER A 167 9.91 8.23 -44.22
CA SER A 167 11.35 7.92 -44.29
C SER A 167 11.97 7.79 -42.90
N GLN A 168 12.62 6.63 -42.72
CA GLN A 168 13.76 6.35 -41.84
C GLN A 168 13.56 6.47 -40.31
N ALA A 169 13.47 5.28 -39.70
CA ALA A 169 13.89 5.01 -38.32
C ALA A 169 15.45 5.01 -38.24
N PRO A 170 16.10 5.14 -37.07
CA PRO A 170 15.88 4.22 -35.94
C PRO A 170 15.67 4.88 -34.57
N SER A 171 14.73 4.29 -33.84
CA SER A 171 14.67 4.06 -32.39
C SER A 171 15.69 4.77 -31.48
N GLU A 172 15.21 5.70 -30.65
CA GLU A 172 15.86 6.03 -29.37
C GLU A 172 14.92 5.69 -28.22
N SER A 173 15.24 4.55 -27.61
CA SER A 173 14.91 4.12 -26.27
C SER A 173 15.21 5.23 -25.27
N SER A 174 14.19 5.64 -24.50
CA SER A 174 14.31 6.50 -23.34
C SER A 174 15.24 5.84 -22.31
N SER A 175 16.52 6.20 -22.38
CA SER A 175 17.49 6.00 -21.31
C SER A 175 18.09 7.36 -20.99
N SER A 176 18.22 7.63 -19.69
CA SER A 176 18.44 8.94 -19.10
C SER A 176 19.54 9.78 -19.79
N PRO A 177 19.24 10.99 -20.27
CA PRO A 177 20.15 11.85 -21.05
C PRO A 177 21.35 12.40 -20.24
N TRP A 178 21.55 11.95 -18.99
CA TRP A 178 22.67 12.36 -18.13
C TRP A 178 23.83 11.37 -18.16
N LEU A 179 23.65 10.18 -18.73
CA LEU A 179 24.71 9.18 -18.90
C LEU A 179 25.60 9.47 -20.12
N SER A 180 25.19 10.39 -21.00
CA SER A 180 25.90 10.73 -22.24
C SER A 180 27.07 11.70 -22.04
N ASN A 181 27.23 12.29 -20.85
CA ASN A 181 28.35 13.18 -20.54
C ASN A 181 29.41 12.47 -19.68
N ALA A 182 30.53 12.09 -20.30
CA ALA A 182 31.63 11.38 -19.65
C ALA A 182 32.24 12.13 -18.45
N ALA A 183 32.21 13.47 -18.46
CA ALA A 183 32.70 14.27 -17.34
C ALA A 183 31.80 14.13 -16.10
N PHE A 184 30.49 13.94 -16.29
CA PHE A 184 29.53 13.81 -15.18
C PHE A 184 29.58 12.42 -14.56
N CYS A 185 29.68 11.36 -15.38
CA CYS A 185 29.81 9.98 -14.90
C CYS A 185 31.02 9.78 -13.99
N ARG A 186 32.17 10.40 -14.30
CA ARG A 186 33.40 10.25 -13.49
C ARG A 186 33.30 10.84 -12.08
N THR A 187 32.44 11.82 -11.85
CA THR A 187 32.32 12.49 -10.55
C THR A 187 31.45 11.71 -9.55
N PHE A 188 30.46 10.96 -10.04
CA PHE A 188 29.56 10.15 -9.19
C PHE A 188 29.82 8.64 -9.27
N PHE A 189 30.52 8.17 -10.30
CA PHE A 189 30.95 6.79 -10.48
C PHE A 189 32.42 6.76 -10.94
N PRO A 190 33.39 6.64 -10.02
CA PRO A 190 34.80 6.49 -10.39
C PRO A 190 34.96 5.24 -11.26
N GLU A 191 35.44 5.44 -12.48
CA GLU A 191 35.73 4.38 -13.43
C GLU A 191 36.77 3.43 -12.83
N ALA A 192 36.38 2.16 -12.62
CA ALA A 192 37.26 1.15 -12.06
C ALA A 192 38.34 0.79 -13.10
N PRO A 193 39.64 0.86 -12.76
CA PRO A 193 40.68 0.33 -13.64
C PRO A 193 40.49 -1.18 -13.79
N SER A 194 40.94 -1.69 -14.95
CA SER A 194 40.83 -3.09 -15.37
C SER A 194 41.11 -4.07 -14.23
N SER A 195 40.10 -4.90 -13.94
CA SER A 195 39.92 -5.60 -12.65
C SER A 195 41.00 -6.63 -12.25
N THR A 196 41.99 -6.88 -13.10
CA THR A 196 43.04 -7.88 -12.86
C THR A 196 44.15 -7.33 -11.97
N GLU A 197 44.49 -6.05 -12.11
CA GLU A 197 45.56 -5.41 -11.33
C GLU A 197 45.15 -5.17 -9.88
N GLN A 198 43.90 -4.78 -9.64
CA GLN A 198 43.38 -4.58 -8.29
C GLN A 198 43.26 -5.90 -7.51
N GLU A 199 42.88 -7.00 -8.16
CA GLU A 199 42.88 -8.31 -7.51
C GLU A 199 44.30 -8.77 -7.15
N ALA A 200 45.28 -8.53 -8.03
CA ALA A 200 46.68 -8.83 -7.75
C ALA A 200 47.24 -7.95 -6.61
N ALA A 201 46.93 -6.65 -6.63
CA ALA A 201 47.33 -5.71 -5.58
C ALA A 201 46.67 -6.03 -4.23
N LEU A 202 45.39 -6.40 -4.23
CA LEU A 202 44.65 -6.78 -3.02
C LEU A 202 45.14 -8.12 -2.45
N LYS A 203 45.47 -9.09 -3.32
CA LYS A 203 46.17 -10.33 -2.92
C LYS A 203 47.52 -10.03 -2.29
N SER A 204 48.33 -9.18 -2.92
CA SER A 204 49.66 -8.81 -2.43
C SER A 204 49.57 -8.10 -1.07
N ARG A 205 48.64 -7.15 -0.90
CA ARG A 205 48.42 -6.47 0.38
C ARG A 205 47.93 -7.41 1.48
N LEU A 206 47.03 -8.34 1.17
CA LEU A 206 46.58 -9.34 2.13
C LEU A 206 47.71 -10.31 2.53
N GLN A 207 48.64 -10.60 1.61
CA GLN A 207 49.86 -11.36 1.91
C GLN A 207 50.81 -10.63 2.85
N GLN A 208 50.96 -9.31 2.69
CA GLN A 208 51.83 -8.51 3.57
C GLN A 208 51.27 -8.35 4.99
N LEU A 209 49.95 -8.38 5.16
CA LEU A 209 49.29 -8.14 6.44
C LEU A 209 49.05 -9.43 7.24
N ASP A 210 49.32 -10.61 6.66
CA ASP A 210 49.10 -11.90 7.30
C ASP A 210 50.37 -12.37 8.03
N PRO A 211 50.39 -12.39 9.37
CA PRO A 211 51.61 -12.71 10.15
C PRO A 211 52.07 -14.17 9.99
N ALA A 212 51.28 -15.04 9.35
CA ALA A 212 51.57 -16.46 9.13
C ALA A 212 52.04 -16.79 7.70
N SER A 213 52.28 -15.81 6.84
CA SER A 213 52.58 -16.04 5.42
C SER A 213 54.08 -16.26 5.16
N SER A 214 54.54 -17.51 5.23
CA SER A 214 55.82 -17.93 4.61
C SER A 214 55.64 -18.18 3.10
N PRO A 215 56.65 -17.88 2.27
CA PRO A 215 56.55 -18.07 0.81
C PRO A 215 56.27 -19.54 0.48
N GLY A 216 55.10 -19.81 -0.10
CA GLY A 216 54.65 -21.16 -0.47
C GLY A 216 53.45 -21.70 0.31
N THR A 217 52.99 -21.04 1.38
CA THR A 217 51.82 -21.49 2.16
C THR A 217 50.55 -20.72 1.77
N CYS A 218 49.41 -21.40 1.80
CA CYS A 218 48.14 -20.82 1.38
C CYS A 218 47.60 -19.77 2.38
N MET A 219 47.00 -18.69 1.84
CA MET A 219 46.44 -17.56 2.60
C MET A 219 45.55 -17.97 3.78
N SER A 220 45.58 -17.19 4.88
CA SER A 220 44.69 -17.42 6.02
C SER A 220 43.21 -17.36 5.62
N ARG A 221 42.38 -18.04 6.41
CA ARG A 221 40.92 -18.11 6.22
C ARG A 221 40.23 -16.74 6.09
N PRO A 222 40.56 -15.70 6.90
CA PRO A 222 39.98 -14.37 6.72
C PRO A 222 40.41 -13.71 5.41
N ALA A 223 41.70 -13.80 5.02
CA ALA A 223 42.19 -13.23 3.76
C ALA A 223 41.48 -13.87 2.55
N ARG A 224 41.24 -15.18 2.59
CA ARG A 224 40.46 -15.89 1.55
C ARG A 224 39.01 -15.42 1.46
N MET A 225 38.34 -15.16 2.58
CA MET A 225 36.96 -14.64 2.55
C MET A 225 36.88 -13.26 1.93
N VAL A 226 37.84 -12.37 2.22
CA VAL A 226 37.87 -11.03 1.64
C VAL A 226 38.06 -11.10 0.11
N LEU A 227 38.98 -11.95 -0.35
CA LEU A 227 39.19 -12.20 -1.79
C LEU A 227 37.94 -12.78 -2.46
N GLN A 228 37.29 -13.77 -1.84
CA GLN A 228 36.05 -14.36 -2.37
C GLN A 228 34.91 -13.35 -2.42
N GLY A 229 34.76 -12.50 -1.41
CA GLY A 229 33.75 -11.44 -1.39
C GLY A 229 33.99 -10.38 -2.47
N ALA A 230 35.25 -10.01 -2.72
CA ALA A 230 35.61 -9.10 -3.81
C ALA A 230 35.30 -9.70 -5.19
N CYS A 231 35.59 -10.99 -5.42
CA CYS A 231 35.27 -11.66 -6.67
C CYS A 231 33.76 -11.98 -6.83
N ALA A 232 33.02 -12.20 -5.74
CA ALA A 232 31.58 -12.52 -5.79
C ALA A 232 30.73 -11.35 -6.30
N ARG A 233 31.20 -10.11 -6.14
CA ARG A 233 30.59 -8.91 -6.75
C ARG A 233 30.57 -8.96 -8.28
N LYS A 234 31.35 -9.84 -8.92
CA LYS A 234 31.34 -10.08 -10.37
C LYS A 234 30.23 -11.05 -10.85
N ARG A 235 29.50 -11.72 -9.94
CA ARG A 235 28.52 -12.77 -10.31
C ARG A 235 27.06 -12.45 -9.98
N ALA A 236 26.77 -11.31 -9.37
CA ALA A 236 25.41 -10.91 -9.02
C ALA A 236 24.90 -9.77 -9.91
N PHE A 237 24.92 -9.95 -11.24
CA PHE A 237 24.07 -9.25 -12.22
C PHE A 237 24.06 -10.08 -13.52
N PRO A 238 22.98 -10.81 -13.80
CA PRO A 238 22.30 -10.56 -15.08
C PRO A 238 20.78 -10.65 -14.90
N TRP A 239 20.10 -9.50 -15.01
CA TRP A 239 18.67 -9.48 -15.35
C TRP A 239 18.55 -8.97 -16.78
N CYS A 240 18.64 -9.87 -17.76
CA CYS A 240 18.24 -9.56 -19.13
C CYS A 240 16.79 -10.00 -19.34
N LEU A 241 15.97 -9.00 -19.59
CA LEU A 241 14.70 -9.08 -20.32
C LEU A 241 14.90 -9.81 -21.66
N ALA A 242 14.08 -10.82 -21.95
CA ALA A 242 13.49 -11.05 -23.28
C ALA A 242 12.53 -12.25 -23.27
N SER A 243 11.37 -12.08 -23.92
CA SER A 243 10.48 -13.11 -24.48
C SER A 243 10.22 -12.72 -25.94
N PRO A 244 9.50 -13.51 -26.76
CA PRO A 244 9.65 -14.93 -27.12
C PRO A 244 9.82 -15.09 -28.67
N LEU A 245 10.25 -16.27 -29.17
CA LEU A 245 9.74 -16.98 -30.38
C LEU A 245 10.77 -17.93 -31.05
N LEU A 246 10.25 -19.12 -31.40
CA LEU A 246 10.72 -20.16 -32.35
C LEU A 246 12.04 -20.88 -31.97
N LEU A 247 12.16 -22.21 -31.99
CA LEU A 247 11.75 -23.14 -33.04
C LEU A 247 11.66 -24.60 -32.53
N GLN A 248 10.86 -25.37 -33.27
CA GLN A 248 10.44 -26.77 -33.18
C GLN A 248 11.47 -27.86 -32.81
N ARG A 249 10.91 -28.95 -32.27
CA ARG A 249 10.82 -30.33 -32.82
C ARG A 249 11.42 -31.43 -31.91
N ALA A 250 10.82 -32.61 -32.03
CA ALA A 250 11.16 -33.92 -31.44
C ALA A 250 10.65 -34.15 -29.99
N GLN A 251 9.92 -35.21 -29.62
CA GLN A 251 9.62 -36.49 -30.27
C GLN A 251 8.31 -37.11 -29.75
N ARG A 252 7.72 -37.91 -30.63
CA ARG A 252 6.72 -38.96 -30.40
C ARG A 252 7.07 -39.87 -29.22
N THR A 253 6.07 -40.16 -28.39
CA THR A 253 5.63 -41.46 -27.82
C THR A 253 4.61 -41.07 -26.72
N GLY A 254 3.37 -41.55 -26.63
CA GLY A 254 2.80 -42.84 -26.97
C GLY A 254 2.66 -43.69 -25.71
N ARG A 255 1.65 -43.46 -24.86
CA ARG A 255 0.80 -44.53 -24.25
C ARG A 255 -0.16 -44.03 -23.17
N ALA A 256 -1.30 -44.71 -23.17
CA ALA A 256 -2.45 -44.60 -22.29
C ALA A 256 -2.26 -45.30 -20.93
N SER A 257 -3.04 -44.88 -19.92
CA SER A 257 -3.78 -45.72 -18.96
C SER A 257 -4.70 -44.83 -18.11
N ARG A 258 -6.03 -44.93 -18.24
CA ARG A 258 -6.97 -45.71 -17.40
C ARG A 258 -6.85 -45.37 -15.90
N LYS A 259 -7.77 -44.62 -15.27
CA LYS A 259 -9.19 -44.89 -14.90
C LYS A 259 -9.32 -45.70 -13.59
N LEU A 260 -9.80 -45.05 -12.52
CA LEU A 260 -10.67 -45.59 -11.45
C LEU A 260 -11.17 -44.40 -10.60
N ARG A 261 -12.48 -44.04 -10.59
CA ARG A 261 -13.57 -44.48 -9.68
C ARG A 261 -13.13 -44.45 -8.20
N SER A 262 -13.77 -43.75 -7.26
CA SER A 262 -15.18 -43.76 -6.81
C SER A 262 -15.34 -42.64 -5.76
N GLN A 263 -16.35 -41.76 -5.79
CA GLN A 263 -17.71 -41.84 -5.19
C GLN A 263 -17.81 -42.40 -3.76
N LEU A 264 -18.25 -41.53 -2.81
CA LEU A 264 -19.20 -41.75 -1.70
C LEU A 264 -19.28 -40.40 -0.93
N CYS A 265 -20.30 -39.54 -1.12
CA CYS A 265 -21.62 -39.56 -0.47
C CYS A 265 -21.59 -39.90 1.03
N CYS A 266 -22.01 -38.94 1.88
CA CYS A 266 -23.08 -39.10 2.89
C CYS A 266 -23.12 -37.90 3.88
N THR A 267 -24.20 -37.12 3.82
CA THR A 267 -24.83 -36.39 4.94
C THR A 267 -26.11 -37.16 5.34
N PRO A 268 -26.89 -36.73 6.36
CA PRO A 268 -26.67 -36.65 7.81
C PRO A 268 -27.64 -37.63 8.55
N PRO A 269 -27.94 -37.46 9.86
CA PRO A 269 -29.34 -37.07 10.16
C PRO A 269 -29.59 -36.21 11.41
N LEU A 270 -30.84 -35.72 11.47
CA LEU A 270 -31.54 -34.93 12.48
C LEU A 270 -31.60 -35.54 13.89
N ARG A 271 -31.78 -34.68 14.90
CA ARG A 271 -32.62 -34.98 16.08
C ARG A 271 -33.59 -33.84 16.40
N ARG A 272 -34.86 -34.23 16.57
CA ARG A 272 -35.99 -33.47 17.12
C ARG A 272 -35.94 -33.45 18.66
N GLY A 273 -36.55 -32.44 19.27
CA GLY A 273 -36.96 -32.47 20.68
C GLY A 273 -37.84 -31.26 21.03
N CYS A 274 -39.16 -31.48 21.09
CA CYS A 274 -40.18 -30.54 21.58
C CYS A 274 -40.01 -30.25 23.08
N LEU A 275 -40.50 -29.09 23.55
CA LEU A 275 -41.36 -28.94 24.75
C LEU A 275 -41.65 -27.43 25.01
N GLN A 276 -42.86 -27.00 24.68
CA GLN A 276 -43.68 -26.07 25.49
C GLN A 276 -44.57 -26.96 26.41
N PRO A 277 -45.23 -26.48 27.50
CA PRO A 277 -46.05 -25.26 27.51
C PRO A 277 -46.30 -24.54 28.88
N GLN A 278 -47.14 -23.48 28.81
CA GLN A 278 -48.13 -22.96 29.80
C GLN A 278 -47.65 -22.03 30.95
N VAL A 279 -48.07 -20.76 30.98
CA VAL A 279 -49.34 -20.10 31.42
C VAL A 279 -49.23 -19.56 32.86
N GLY A 280 -49.59 -18.28 33.05
CA GLY A 280 -49.68 -17.64 34.37
C GLY A 280 -50.21 -16.21 34.31
N LEU A 281 -51.51 -16.05 34.06
CA LEU A 281 -52.30 -14.85 34.36
C LEU A 281 -52.25 -14.52 35.86
N THR A 282 -52.09 -13.25 36.24
CA THR A 282 -52.74 -12.69 37.44
C THR A 282 -53.02 -11.19 37.28
N MET A 283 -54.31 -10.85 37.40
CA MET A 283 -54.84 -9.51 37.66
C MET A 283 -54.47 -9.02 39.07
N GLY A 284 -54.40 -7.71 39.29
CA GLY A 284 -54.28 -7.15 40.64
C GLY A 284 -54.35 -5.62 40.79
N LYS A 285 -55.56 -5.06 40.60
CA LYS A 285 -56.17 -3.88 41.26
C LYS A 285 -55.31 -2.76 41.92
N ARG A 286 -55.71 -1.52 41.56
CA ARG A 286 -56.01 -0.33 42.40
C ARG A 286 -55.06 0.01 43.55
N HIS A 287 -54.56 1.26 43.57
CA HIS A 287 -54.92 2.21 44.64
C HIS A 287 -54.78 3.68 44.20
N LYS A 288 -55.68 4.48 44.77
CA LYS A 288 -55.97 5.90 44.56
C LYS A 288 -55.51 6.63 45.82
N ARG A 289 -54.94 7.83 45.70
CA ARG A 289 -54.79 8.93 46.69
C ARG A 289 -53.51 9.70 46.36
N LYS A 290 -53.42 11.01 46.50
CA LYS A 290 -54.35 12.12 46.63
C LYS A 290 -53.50 13.35 46.30
#